data_AF-A0A2G5KU39-F1
#
_entry.id   AF-A0A2G5KU39-F1
#
_cell.length_a   1.000
_cell.length_b   1.000
_cell.length_c   1.000
_cell.angle_alpha   90.00
_cell.angle_beta   90.00
_cell.angle_gamma   90.00
#
_symmetry.space_group_name_H-M   'P 1'
#
loop_
_entity.id
_entity.type
_entity.pdbx_description
1 polymer ?
#
loop_
_entity_poly.entity_id
_entity_poly.type
_entity_poly.pdbx_seq_one_letter_code
_entity_poly.pdbx_strand_id
1 'polypeptide(L)'
;MKTASVHIEPLNLTGRAFCERLGISYNGQIMQSLRDQGLVDFFKVGKKYLYPREDIETINLKLRKGEISIKVNNGYYITIN
;
A
#
# COMPACT_ATOMS: atom_id res chain seq x y z
N MET A 1 -5.61 18.98 34.58
CA MET A 1 -4.74 18.96 33.39
C MET A 1 -5.38 18.06 32.34
N LYS A 2 -5.68 18.58 31.14
CA LYS A 2 -6.09 17.72 30.00
C LYS A 2 -4.83 17.06 29.45
N THR A 3 -4.69 15.76 29.59
CA THR A 3 -3.67 14.99 28.87
C THR A 3 -4.01 15.04 27.38
N ALA A 4 -3.15 15.67 26.58
CA ALA A 4 -3.22 15.55 25.13
C ALA A 4 -3.01 14.08 24.76
N SER A 5 -3.95 13.49 24.01
CA SER A 5 -3.79 12.15 23.47
C SER A 5 -2.69 12.19 22.40
N VAL A 6 -1.59 11.49 22.61
CA VAL A 6 -0.57 11.29 21.58
C VAL A 6 -1.17 10.42 20.48
N HIS A 7 -1.34 10.98 19.29
CA HIS A 7 -1.80 10.22 18.12
C HIS A 7 -0.65 9.37 17.60
N ILE A 8 -0.66 8.08 17.92
CA ILE A 8 0.34 7.12 17.42
C ILE A 8 -0.18 6.53 16.11
N GLU A 9 0.57 6.78 15.04
CA GLU A 9 0.32 6.18 13.74
C GLU A 9 0.61 4.68 13.77
N PRO A 10 -0.26 3.82 13.19
CA PRO A 10 0.00 2.39 13.16
C PRO A 10 1.23 2.06 12.34
N LEU A 11 2.01 1.07 12.81
CA LEU A 11 3.18 0.57 12.09
C LEU A 11 2.77 -0.12 10.77
N ASN A 12 1.63 -0.81 10.79
CA ASN A 12 1.13 -1.57 9.66
C ASN A 12 -0.30 -1.18 9.32
N LEU A 13 -0.60 -1.16 8.03
CA LEU A 13 -1.86 -0.68 7.48
C LEU A 13 -2.62 -1.82 6.81
N THR A 14 -3.94 -1.72 6.79
CA THR A 14 -4.75 -2.55 5.89
C THR A 14 -4.49 -2.14 4.44
N GLY A 15 -4.76 -3.03 3.48
CA GLY A 15 -4.62 -2.70 2.06
C GLY A 15 -5.43 -1.46 1.63
N ARG A 16 -6.60 -1.24 2.25
CA ARG A 16 -7.39 -0.02 2.02
C ARG A 16 -6.65 1.23 2.49
N ALA A 17 -6.22 1.25 3.75
CA ALA A 17 -5.50 2.39 4.31
C ALA A 17 -4.17 2.65 3.59
N PHE A 18 -3.50 1.60 3.11
CA PHE A 18 -2.29 1.71 2.29
C PHE A 18 -2.56 2.44 0.97
N CYS A 19 -3.58 2.02 0.21
CA CYS A 19 -4.00 2.69 -1.03
C CYS A 19 -4.41 4.16 -0.78
N GLU A 20 -5.20 4.41 0.27
CA GLU A 20 -5.64 5.77 0.63
C GLU A 20 -4.44 6.69 0.92
N ARG A 21 -3.39 6.19 1.60
CA ARG A 21 -2.15 6.94 1.85
C ARG A 21 -1.33 7.20 0.59
N LEU A 22 -1.36 6.27 -0.37
CA LEU A 22 -0.77 6.47 -1.68
C LEU A 22 -1.55 7.48 -2.54
N GLY A 23 -2.76 7.88 -2.12
CA GLY A 23 -3.63 8.77 -2.89
C GLY A 23 -4.36 8.06 -4.03
N ILE A 24 -4.57 6.74 -3.94
CA ILE A 24 -5.27 5.95 -4.96
C ILE A 24 -6.49 5.23 -4.37
N SER A 25 -7.49 4.98 -5.20
CA SER A 25 -8.66 4.19 -4.82
C SER A 25 -8.26 2.75 -4.49
N TYR A 26 -8.78 2.21 -3.38
CA TYR A 26 -8.53 0.82 -3.01
C TYR A 26 -9.13 -0.14 -4.03
N ASN A 27 -8.29 -1.03 -4.57
CA ASN A 27 -8.69 -2.22 -5.30
C ASN A 27 -7.82 -3.40 -4.84
N GLY A 28 -8.44 -4.54 -4.52
CA GLY A 28 -7.73 -5.73 -4.07
C GLY A 28 -6.69 -6.25 -5.06
N GLN A 29 -6.92 -6.06 -6.36
CA GLN A 29 -6.00 -6.47 -7.42
C GLN A 29 -4.71 -5.63 -7.45
N ILE A 30 -4.78 -4.35 -7.07
CA ILE A 30 -3.59 -3.49 -6.94
C ILE A 30 -2.69 -4.04 -5.83
N MET A 31 -3.25 -4.26 -4.64
CA MET A 31 -2.48 -4.80 -3.51
C MET A 31 -2.00 -6.22 -3.79
N GLN A 32 -2.77 -7.03 -4.51
CA GLN A 32 -2.33 -8.34 -4.96
C GLN A 32 -1.13 -8.24 -5.88
N SER A 33 -1.22 -7.41 -6.92
CA SER A 33 -0.14 -7.25 -7.87
C SER A 33 1.12 -6.65 -7.25
N LEU A 34 1.01 -5.74 -6.27
CA LEU A 34 2.18 -5.25 -5.51
C LEU A 34 2.90 -6.38 -4.77
N ARG A 35 2.15 -7.29 -4.13
CA ARG A 35 2.73 -8.47 -3.44
C ARG A 35 3.34 -9.46 -4.43
N ASP A 36 2.63 -9.74 -5.52
CA ASP A 36 3.07 -10.71 -6.52
C ASP A 36 4.37 -10.27 -7.22
N GLN A 37 4.60 -8.96 -7.32
CA GLN A 37 5.83 -8.34 -7.85
C GLN A 37 6.92 -8.15 -6.77
N GLY A 38 6.67 -8.53 -5.51
CA GLY A 38 7.63 -8.34 -4.41
C GLY A 38 7.94 -6.88 -4.09
N LEU A 39 7.01 -5.95 -4.39
CA LEU A 39 7.20 -4.51 -4.20
C LEU A 39 6.82 -4.03 -2.80
N VAL A 40 6.06 -4.83 -2.05
CA VAL A 40 5.66 -4.55 -0.66
C VAL A 40 5.81 -5.80 0.18
N ASP A 41 6.24 -5.62 1.42
CA ASP A 41 6.18 -6.65 2.43
C ASP A 41 4.77 -6.76 2.99
N PHE A 42 4.43 -7.93 3.53
CA PHE A 42 3.14 -8.13 4.17
C PHE A 42 3.16 -9.30 5.16
N PHE A 43 2.24 -9.24 6.11
CA PHE A 43 1.88 -10.39 6.93
C PHE A 43 0.36 -10.51 7.06
N LYS A 44 -0.09 -11.66 7.57
CA LYS A 44 -1.50 -11.97 7.77
C LYS A 44 -1.85 -12.05 9.24
N VAL A 45 -2.99 -11.45 9.60
CA VAL A 45 -3.66 -11.67 10.88
C VAL A 45 -5.09 -12.12 10.58
N GLY A 46 -5.34 -13.42 10.76
CA GLY A 46 -6.56 -14.06 10.29
C GLY A 46 -6.71 -13.90 8.77
N LYS A 47 -7.82 -13.29 8.33
CA LYS A 47 -8.10 -13.02 6.90
C LYS A 47 -7.57 -11.67 6.40
N LYS A 48 -6.94 -10.86 7.27
CA LYS A 48 -6.49 -9.50 6.93
C LYS A 48 -5.02 -9.52 6.53
N TYR A 49 -4.72 -8.88 5.41
CA TYR A 49 -3.35 -8.53 5.01
C TYR A 49 -2.99 -7.19 5.62
N LEU A 50 -1.82 -7.12 6.23
CA LEU A 50 -1.24 -5.92 6.81
C LEU A 50 0.10 -5.62 6.14
N TYR A 51 0.33 -4.35 5.84
CA TYR A 51 1.47 -3.85 5.07
C TYR A 51 2.24 -2.83 5.91
N PRO A 52 3.58 -2.85 5.91
CA PRO A 52 4.38 -1.82 6.57
C PRO A 52 4.00 -0.44 6.03
N ARG A 53 3.85 0.53 6.94
CA ARG A 53 3.56 1.90 6.56
C ARG A 53 4.72 2.52 5.77
N GLU A 54 5.96 2.10 6.04
CA GLU A 54 7.17 2.60 5.37
C GLU A 54 7.21 2.28 3.88
N ASP A 55 6.64 1.16 3.45
CA ASP A 55 6.57 0.78 2.02
C ASP A 55 5.81 1.81 1.18
N ILE A 56 4.93 2.62 1.77
CA ILE A 56 4.20 3.68 1.07
C ILE A 56 5.17 4.66 0.41
N GLU A 57 6.23 5.06 1.12
CA GLU A 57 7.19 6.04 0.58
C GLU A 57 7.96 5.45 -0.60
N THR A 58 8.41 4.20 -0.48
CA THR A 58 9.07 3.48 -1.57
C THR A 58 8.16 3.33 -2.79
N ILE A 59 6.92 2.88 -2.62
CA ILE A 59 5.96 2.71 -3.72
C ILE A 59 5.64 4.05 -4.38
N ASN A 60 5.41 5.10 -3.59
CA ASN A 60 5.13 6.45 -4.12
C ASN A 60 6.31 6.96 -4.97
N LEU A 61 7.54 6.79 -4.49
CA LEU A 61 8.73 7.18 -5.22
C LEU A 61 8.85 6.43 -6.55
N LYS A 62 8.60 5.11 -6.56
CA LYS A 62 8.63 4.29 -7.77
C LYS A 62 7.58 4.70 -8.79
N LEU A 63 6.36 4.99 -8.33
CA LEU A 63 5.28 5.51 -9.18
C LEU A 63 5.65 6.87 -9.78
N ARG A 64 6.16 7.81 -8.98
CA ARG A 64 6.55 9.15 -9.43
C ARG A 64 7.69 9.13 -10.45
N LYS A 65 8.66 8.24 -10.26
CA LYS A 65 9.77 8.05 -11.19
C LYS A 65 9.38 7.29 -12.46
N GLY A 66 8.19 6.70 -12.50
CA GLY A 66 7.78 5.81 -13.58
C GLY A 66 8.55 4.49 -13.60
N GLU A 67 9.15 4.07 -12.48
CA GLU A 67 9.77 2.74 -12.35
C GLU A 67 8.71 1.63 -12.30
N ILE A 68 7.53 1.98 -11.78
CA ILE A 68 6.34 1.14 -11.83
C ILE A 68 5.14 1.93 -12.31
N SER A 69 4.11 1.23 -12.80
CA SER A 69 2.86 1.85 -13.23
C SER A 69 1.66 1.01 -12.86
N ILE A 70 0.53 1.67 -12.58
CA ILE A 70 -0.76 1.02 -12.39
C ILE A 70 -1.47 1.02 -13.74
N LYS A 71 -1.71 -0.15 -14.31
CA LYS A 71 -2.41 -0.31 -15.60
C LYS A 71 -3.77 -0.97 -15.41
N VAL A 72 -4.65 -0.75 -16.37
CA VAL A 72 -6.00 -1.31 -16.39
C VAL A 72 -6.16 -2.16 -17.66
N ASN A 73 -6.37 -3.46 -17.49
CA ASN A 73 -6.76 -4.39 -18.56
C ASN A 73 -7.48 -5.59 -17.91
N ASN A 74 -8.81 -5.67 -18.03
CA ASN A 74 -9.65 -6.65 -17.32
C ASN A 74 -9.41 -6.69 -15.79
N GLY A 75 -9.00 -5.56 -15.21
CA GLY A 75 -8.59 -5.45 -13.82
C GLY A 75 -7.39 -4.52 -13.66
N TYR A 76 -6.97 -4.31 -12.43
CA TYR A 76 -5.81 -3.49 -12.09
C TYR A 76 -4.57 -4.35 -11.88
N TYR A 77 -3.44 -3.92 -12.40
CA TYR A 77 -2.15 -4.58 -12.17
C TYR A 77 -1.00 -3.57 -12.16
N ILE A 78 0.10 -3.96 -11.52
CA ILE A 78 1.35 -3.21 -11.48
C ILE A 78 2.28 -3.74 -12.56
N THR A 79 2.84 -2.85 -13.38
CA THR A 79 3.98 -3.15 -14.25
C THR A 79 5.25 -2.56 -13.68
N ILE A 80 6.36 -3.27 -13.82
CA ILE A 80 7.71 -2.74 -13.69
C ILE A 80 8.12 -2.28 -15.09
N ASN A 81 8.63 -1.06 -15.21
CA ASN A 81 8.97 -0.43 -16.49
C ASN A 81 10.46 -0.56 -16.82
#